data_AF-A0A4R4W4F1-F1
#
_entry.id   AF-A0A4R4W4F1-F1
#
_cell.length_a   1.000
_cell.length_b   1.000
_cell.length_c   1.000
_cell.angle_alpha   90.00
_cell.angle_beta   90.00
_cell.angle_gamma   90.00
#
_symmetry.space_group_name_H-M   'P 1'
#
loop_
_entity.id
_entity.type
_entity.pdbx_description
1 polymer ?
#
loop_
_entity_poly.entity_id
_entity_poly.type
_entity_poly.pdbx_seq_one_letter_code
_entity_poly.pdbx_strand_id
1 'polypeptide(L)'
;MIRTAVTATALAAVAAACASSPEGAQPRKTSLGSVRLVAYTGCDDLLAGLRERAAQNVGPYGFGTVMPMTARAEARADTGADTGGAPEHSTTNVHEAGVDEPDLVKTDGDRLVTVTDGTLRVIDTATKKVTESLDLTDGDGPRVPADLLISGDRALVMLRGGGAVYRSFGPPRDTRYVLVDLAGEPKVLSTVEPQGTYVDARMAGSTVRLVTRSQPDITFPQVRSVIPEAERIKRNQEAVRKAPAEAWLPKIKITDASGSATETTVACARVSHPADYTGTSMLTVHTIDLAKGVTAAGTDPIALAADGDIVYGTGGSLYVASNPHWWGMPARPLPVA
;
A
#
# COMPACT_ATOMS: atom_id res chain seq x y z
N MET A 1 63.91 -40.48 41.46
CA MET A 1 64.39 -39.30 40.72
C MET A 1 64.09 -39.50 39.25
N ILE A 2 63.23 -38.65 38.69
CA ILE A 2 63.29 -38.02 37.35
C ILE A 2 63.94 -38.82 36.20
N ARG A 3 63.17 -39.19 35.16
CA ARG A 3 63.15 -38.67 33.75
C ARG A 3 62.76 -39.72 32.69
N THR A 4 61.72 -39.39 31.90
CA THR A 4 61.55 -39.51 30.42
C THR A 4 61.83 -40.86 29.71
N ALA A 5 61.08 -41.34 28.71
CA ALA A 5 60.34 -40.66 27.64
C ALA A 5 59.18 -41.52 27.10
N VAL A 6 58.16 -40.86 26.57
CA VAL A 6 56.93 -41.44 26.00
C VAL A 6 57.11 -41.66 24.49
N THR A 7 56.87 -42.89 24.05
CA THR A 7 56.75 -43.30 22.63
C THR A 7 55.34 -43.03 22.09
N ALA A 8 55.30 -42.54 20.85
CA ALA A 8 54.13 -42.13 20.10
C ALA A 8 53.21 -43.27 19.69
N THR A 9 51.90 -43.02 19.72
CA THR A 9 50.92 -43.79 18.94
C THR A 9 49.82 -42.86 18.40
N ALA A 10 49.53 -43.00 17.11
CA ALA A 10 48.70 -42.15 16.29
C ALA A 10 47.23 -42.06 16.77
N LEU A 11 46.69 -40.84 16.87
CA LEU A 11 45.26 -40.59 16.87
C LEU A 11 44.81 -40.21 15.46
N ALA A 12 44.01 -41.08 14.83
CA ALA A 12 43.24 -40.75 13.66
C ALA A 12 42.13 -39.75 14.06
N ALA A 13 42.25 -38.51 13.58
CA ALA A 13 41.22 -37.50 13.73
C ALA A 13 40.07 -37.77 12.75
N VAL A 14 38.89 -38.10 13.27
CA VAL A 14 37.63 -38.05 12.53
C VAL A 14 37.28 -36.57 12.39
N ALA A 15 37.62 -35.99 11.24
CA ALA A 15 37.18 -34.66 10.87
C ALA A 15 35.67 -34.71 10.55
N ALA A 16 34.86 -34.22 11.48
CA ALA A 16 33.45 -33.92 11.23
C ALA A 16 33.37 -32.82 10.16
N ALA A 17 32.65 -33.13 9.08
CA ALA A 17 32.39 -32.23 7.97
C ALA A 17 31.54 -31.03 8.43
N CYS A 18 32.17 -29.89 8.70
CA CYS A 18 31.49 -28.61 8.61
C CYS A 18 31.38 -28.24 7.13
N ALA A 19 30.27 -28.64 6.50
CA ALA A 19 29.90 -28.09 5.20
C ALA A 19 29.57 -26.60 5.40
N SER A 20 30.52 -25.73 5.04
CA SER A 20 30.30 -24.32 4.86
C SER A 20 29.24 -24.14 3.77
N SER A 21 28.07 -23.63 4.13
CA SER A 21 27.08 -23.15 3.17
C SER A 21 27.73 -22.17 2.19
N PRO A 22 27.45 -22.24 0.88
CA PRO A 22 28.00 -21.28 -0.05
C PRO A 22 27.47 -19.90 0.30
N GLU A 23 28.38 -18.98 0.60
CA GLU A 23 28.11 -17.56 0.81
C GLU A 23 27.38 -17.05 -0.45
N GLY A 24 26.09 -16.75 -0.32
CA GLY A 24 25.27 -16.28 -1.42
C GLY A 24 25.94 -15.06 -2.06
N ALA A 25 26.13 -15.10 -3.38
CA ALA A 25 26.76 -14.02 -4.13
C ALA A 25 26.11 -12.68 -3.74
N GLN A 26 26.90 -11.71 -3.27
CA GLN A 26 26.38 -10.40 -2.94
C GLN A 26 25.65 -9.82 -4.16
N PRO A 27 24.40 -9.34 -4.01
CA PRO A 27 23.64 -8.80 -5.12
C PRO A 27 24.43 -7.63 -5.74
N ARG A 28 24.52 -7.62 -7.06
CA ARG A 28 25.23 -6.58 -7.80
C ARG A 28 24.55 -5.25 -7.51
N LYS A 29 25.31 -4.27 -6.97
CA LYS A 29 24.78 -2.93 -6.71
C LYS A 29 24.34 -2.28 -8.02
N THR A 30 23.05 -2.02 -8.15
CA THR A 30 22.49 -1.24 -9.26
C THR A 30 22.56 0.24 -8.92
N SER A 31 23.14 1.04 -9.82
CA SER A 31 22.99 2.50 -9.73
C SER A 31 21.62 2.88 -10.26
N LEU A 32 20.80 3.53 -9.44
CA LEU A 32 19.47 4.00 -9.84
C LEU A 32 19.53 5.26 -10.75
N GLY A 33 20.73 5.75 -11.10
CA GLY A 33 20.87 7.07 -11.72
C GLY A 33 20.42 8.18 -10.78
N SER A 34 20.10 9.37 -11.33
CA SER A 34 19.55 10.49 -10.57
C SER A 34 18.03 10.37 -10.44
N VAL A 35 17.54 9.50 -9.56
CA VAL A 35 16.12 9.50 -9.17
C VAL A 35 15.90 10.69 -8.24
N ARG A 36 15.23 11.73 -8.74
CA ARG A 36 14.90 12.92 -7.95
C ARG A 36 13.43 13.27 -8.13
N LEU A 37 12.78 13.52 -7.00
CA LEU A 37 11.48 14.18 -6.99
C LEU A 37 11.68 15.68 -7.19
N VAL A 38 10.99 16.22 -8.19
CA VAL A 38 10.96 17.66 -8.46
C VAL A 38 9.67 18.19 -7.86
N ALA A 39 9.79 19.14 -6.93
CA ALA A 39 8.65 19.86 -6.40
C ALA A 39 8.20 20.92 -7.41
N TYR A 40 6.89 21.14 -7.51
CA TYR A 40 6.38 22.27 -8.26
C TYR A 40 6.69 23.59 -7.53
N THR A 41 6.93 24.65 -8.30
CA THR A 41 7.21 26.01 -7.81
C THR A 41 5.94 26.74 -7.35
N GLY A 42 4.76 26.26 -7.74
CA GLY A 42 3.45 26.78 -7.32
C GLY A 42 2.30 25.96 -7.89
N CYS A 43 1.06 26.30 -7.51
CA CYS A 43 -0.14 25.60 -7.99
C CYS A 43 -0.36 25.74 -9.50
N ASP A 44 0.02 26.87 -10.10
CA ASP A 44 -0.16 27.11 -11.54
C ASP A 44 0.74 26.20 -12.38
N ASP A 45 2.02 26.08 -12.00
CA ASP A 45 2.97 25.19 -12.67
C ASP A 45 2.56 23.72 -12.52
N LEU A 46 2.08 23.35 -11.32
CA LEU A 46 1.50 22.03 -11.06
C LEU A 46 0.34 21.74 -12.00
N LEU A 47 -0.62 22.66 -12.08
CA LEU A 47 -1.82 22.46 -12.88
C LEU A 47 -1.51 22.40 -14.36
N ALA A 48 -0.60 23.25 -14.84
CA ALA A 48 -0.14 23.24 -16.23
C ALA A 48 0.50 21.89 -16.59
N GLY A 49 1.46 21.42 -15.78
CA GLY A 49 2.15 20.14 -16.00
C GLY A 49 1.20 18.93 -15.95
N LEU A 50 0.32 18.90 -14.95
CA LEU A 50 -0.67 17.82 -14.81
C LEU A 50 -1.64 17.79 -16.00
N ARG A 51 -2.18 18.93 -16.44
CA ARG A 51 -3.08 19.00 -17.59
C ARG A 51 -2.39 18.58 -18.89
N GLU A 52 -1.16 19.03 -19.11
CA GLU A 52 -0.40 18.69 -20.30
C GLU A 52 -0.19 17.17 -20.39
N ARG A 53 0.39 16.57 -19.34
CA ARG A 53 0.68 15.13 -19.31
C ARG A 53 -0.60 14.30 -19.32
N ALA A 54 -1.62 14.67 -18.54
CA ALA A 54 -2.89 13.95 -18.52
C ALA A 54 -3.60 14.01 -19.88
N ALA A 55 -3.55 15.13 -20.62
CA ALA A 55 -4.15 15.23 -21.94
C ALA A 55 -3.40 14.39 -23.00
N GLN A 56 -2.11 14.14 -22.80
CA GLN A 56 -1.32 13.22 -23.65
C GLN A 56 -1.68 11.75 -23.37
N ASN A 57 -2.13 11.44 -22.15
CA ASN A 57 -2.37 10.06 -21.67
C ASN A 57 -3.85 9.70 -21.49
N VAL A 58 -4.79 10.61 -21.79
CA VAL A 58 -6.23 10.33 -21.71
C VAL A 58 -6.70 9.56 -22.94
N GLY A 59 -7.37 8.43 -22.71
CA GLY A 59 -7.95 7.59 -23.75
C GLY A 59 -9.41 7.95 -24.07
N PRO A 60 -10.06 7.21 -24.98
CA PRO A 60 -11.48 7.42 -25.31
C PRO A 60 -12.45 7.17 -24.15
N TYR A 61 -12.00 6.45 -23.12
CA TYR A 61 -12.76 6.12 -21.92
C TYR A 61 -12.22 6.82 -20.66
N GLY A 62 -11.39 7.86 -20.80
CA GLY A 62 -10.77 8.58 -19.69
C GLY A 62 -9.39 8.03 -19.33
N PHE A 63 -9.06 7.95 -18.04
CA PHE A 63 -7.75 7.54 -17.52
C PHE A 63 -7.61 6.04 -17.22
N GLY A 64 -8.55 5.20 -17.66
CA GLY A 64 -8.52 3.77 -17.41
C GLY A 64 -9.11 2.96 -18.55
N THR A 65 -8.57 1.76 -18.73
CA THR A 65 -9.03 0.78 -19.71
C THR A 65 -10.33 0.16 -19.22
N VAL A 66 -11.45 0.46 -19.86
CA VAL A 66 -12.63 -0.40 -19.77
C VAL A 66 -12.28 -1.66 -20.58
N MET A 67 -11.60 -2.62 -19.95
CA MET A 67 -11.42 -3.94 -20.55
C MET A 67 -12.81 -4.55 -20.70
N PRO A 68 -13.24 -4.92 -21.93
CA PRO A 68 -14.46 -5.70 -22.11
C PRO A 68 -14.36 -6.95 -21.23
N MET A 69 -15.44 -7.27 -20.52
CA MET A 69 -15.55 -8.38 -19.54
C MET A 69 -15.09 -9.75 -20.07
N THR A 70 -14.93 -9.91 -21.38
CA THR A 70 -14.50 -11.14 -22.05
C THR A 70 -13.02 -11.49 -21.82
N ALA A 71 -12.13 -10.52 -21.57
CA ALA A 71 -10.69 -10.77 -21.39
C ALA A 71 -10.28 -11.21 -19.97
N ARG A 72 -11.20 -11.14 -18.99
CA ARG A 72 -10.94 -11.55 -17.59
C ARG A 72 -11.04 -13.05 -17.34
N ALA A 73 -11.66 -13.80 -18.25
CA ALA A 73 -11.89 -15.23 -18.09
C ALA A 73 -10.61 -16.07 -18.31
N GLU A 74 -9.66 -15.57 -19.10
CA GLU A 74 -8.50 -16.35 -19.57
C GLU A 74 -7.28 -16.27 -18.62
N ALA A 75 -7.25 -15.32 -17.68
CA ALA A 75 -6.11 -15.12 -16.77
C ALA A 75 -6.21 -15.86 -15.42
N ARG A 76 -7.30 -16.62 -15.19
CA ARG A 76 -7.58 -17.30 -13.89
C ARG A 76 -7.10 -18.75 -13.81
N ALA A 77 -6.35 -19.24 -14.79
CA ALA A 77 -6.15 -20.68 -14.98
C ALA A 77 -4.85 -21.28 -14.39
N ASP A 78 -4.04 -20.57 -13.59
CA ASP A 78 -2.78 -21.17 -13.13
C ASP A 78 -2.29 -20.68 -11.75
N THR A 79 -2.70 -21.37 -10.68
CA THR A 79 -1.98 -21.40 -9.38
C THR A 79 -2.25 -22.73 -8.66
N GLY A 80 -1.36 -23.71 -8.80
CA GLY A 80 -1.32 -24.92 -7.97
C GLY A 80 -0.60 -24.64 -6.65
N ALA A 81 -1.22 -25.02 -5.53
CA ALA A 81 -0.65 -24.88 -4.18
C ALA A 81 -0.03 -26.20 -3.72
N ASP A 82 1.24 -26.15 -3.32
CA ASP A 82 1.97 -27.23 -2.65
C ASP A 82 1.84 -27.08 -1.13
N THR A 83 1.56 -28.19 -0.44
CA THR A 83 1.27 -28.24 0.99
C THR A 83 2.45 -28.84 1.76
N GLY A 84 3.35 -27.98 2.26
CA GLY A 84 4.38 -28.34 3.24
C GLY A 84 3.97 -27.92 4.66
N GLY A 85 4.09 -28.84 5.63
CA GLY A 85 3.65 -28.65 7.02
C GLY A 85 4.36 -27.50 7.75
N ALA A 86 3.57 -26.69 8.45
CA ALA A 86 4.02 -25.53 9.20
C ALA A 86 4.63 -25.92 10.57
N PRO A 87 5.75 -25.31 11.01
CA PRO A 87 6.24 -25.41 12.38
C PRO A 87 5.27 -24.76 13.38
N GLU A 88 5.39 -25.11 14.66
CA GLU A 88 4.39 -24.78 15.70
C GLU A 88 4.31 -23.29 16.09
N HIS A 89 5.20 -22.40 15.63
CA HIS A 89 5.04 -20.94 15.74
C HIS A 89 5.74 -20.20 14.58
N SER A 90 5.07 -19.21 13.98
CA SER A 90 5.62 -18.37 12.92
C SER A 90 6.32 -17.15 13.51
N THR A 91 7.64 -17.06 13.35
CA THR A 91 8.32 -15.76 13.35
C THR A 91 8.32 -15.28 11.91
N THR A 92 7.43 -14.35 11.56
CA THR A 92 7.51 -13.66 10.27
C THR A 92 8.88 -13.00 10.20
N ASN A 93 9.72 -13.46 9.28
CA ASN A 93 10.98 -12.80 8.99
C ASN A 93 10.63 -11.44 8.40
N VAL A 94 10.63 -10.42 9.26
CA VAL A 94 10.56 -9.04 8.82
C VAL A 94 11.64 -8.85 7.75
N HIS A 95 11.24 -8.52 6.52
CA HIS A 95 12.15 -8.46 5.37
C HIS A 95 13.32 -7.51 5.60
N GLU A 96 13.13 -6.48 6.44
CA GLU A 96 14.13 -5.53 6.88
C GLU A 96 14.14 -5.38 8.41
N ALA A 97 15.33 -5.38 9.01
CA ALA A 97 15.45 -5.23 10.45
C ALA A 97 14.80 -3.92 10.94
N GLY A 98 13.82 -4.05 11.85
CA GLY A 98 13.13 -2.91 12.45
C GLY A 98 12.04 -2.27 11.59
N VAL A 99 11.61 -2.91 10.50
CA VAL A 99 10.53 -2.40 9.63
C VAL A 99 9.37 -3.38 9.54
N ASP A 100 8.29 -3.13 10.25
CA ASP A 100 7.11 -3.99 10.21
C ASP A 100 6.24 -3.77 8.95
N GLU A 101 5.60 -4.84 8.49
CA GLU A 101 4.68 -4.86 7.35
C GLU A 101 3.25 -5.12 7.84
N PRO A 102 2.21 -4.48 7.28
CA PRO A 102 0.82 -4.78 7.64
C PRO A 102 0.47 -6.26 7.46
N ASP A 103 -0.18 -6.86 8.45
CA ASP A 103 -0.65 -8.25 8.38
C ASP A 103 -2.03 -8.37 9.06
N LEU A 104 -2.81 -9.40 8.72
CA LEU A 104 -4.12 -9.71 9.32
C LEU A 104 -4.00 -10.07 10.80
N VAL A 105 -2.83 -10.55 11.22
CA VAL A 105 -2.53 -10.95 12.59
C VAL A 105 -1.22 -10.31 13.03
N LYS A 106 -1.25 -9.66 14.19
CA LYS A 106 -0.07 -9.09 14.84
C LYS A 106 0.05 -9.59 16.26
N THR A 107 1.27 -9.64 16.78
CA THR A 107 1.52 -9.99 18.17
C THR A 107 2.68 -9.18 18.73
N ASP A 108 2.59 -8.81 20.00
CA ASP A 108 3.66 -8.18 20.77
C ASP A 108 4.31 -9.15 21.79
N GLY A 109 3.94 -10.44 21.73
CA GLY A 109 4.42 -11.49 22.64
C GLY A 109 3.43 -11.83 23.75
N ASP A 110 2.70 -10.84 24.28
CA ASP A 110 1.74 -11.05 25.36
C ASP A 110 0.32 -11.21 24.80
N ARG A 111 -0.01 -10.45 23.76
CA ARG A 111 -1.29 -10.52 23.06
C ARG A 111 -1.12 -10.75 21.57
N LEU A 112 -2.15 -11.34 20.98
CA LEU A 112 -2.37 -11.46 19.55
C LEU A 112 -3.56 -10.57 19.19
N VAL A 113 -3.38 -9.72 18.19
CA VAL A 113 -4.39 -8.80 17.68
C VAL A 113 -4.72 -9.20 16.25
N THR A 114 -6.00 -9.35 15.94
CA THR A 114 -6.46 -9.68 14.60
C THR A 114 -7.79 -9.01 14.30
N VAL A 115 -8.11 -8.88 13.02
CA VAL A 115 -9.42 -8.38 12.57
C VAL A 115 -10.13 -9.50 11.82
N THR A 116 -11.31 -9.89 12.28
CA THR A 116 -12.14 -10.89 11.63
C THR A 116 -13.57 -10.39 11.58
N ASP A 117 -14.23 -10.50 10.42
CA ASP A 117 -15.60 -10.02 10.21
C ASP A 117 -15.79 -8.54 10.60
N GLY A 118 -14.77 -7.70 10.38
CA GLY A 118 -14.82 -6.28 10.75
C GLY A 118 -14.69 -5.99 12.25
N THR A 119 -14.50 -7.02 13.07
CA THR A 119 -14.26 -6.90 14.51
C THR A 119 -12.78 -7.09 14.81
N LEU A 120 -12.17 -6.12 15.48
CA LEU A 120 -10.86 -6.27 16.11
C LEU A 120 -11.01 -7.18 17.34
N ARG A 121 -10.14 -8.17 17.46
CA ARG A 121 -10.09 -9.11 18.58
C ARG A 121 -8.70 -9.07 19.19
N VAL A 122 -8.66 -8.98 20.52
CA VAL A 122 -7.44 -9.14 21.31
C VAL A 122 -7.51 -10.50 21.99
N ILE A 123 -6.47 -11.30 21.78
CA ILE A 123 -6.35 -12.66 22.29
C ILE A 123 -5.13 -12.70 23.20
N ASP A 124 -5.33 -13.13 24.44
CA ASP A 124 -4.24 -13.38 25.37
C ASP A 124 -3.47 -14.65 24.95
N THR A 125 -2.16 -14.54 24.79
CA THR A 125 -1.35 -15.64 24.25
C THR A 125 -1.19 -16.80 25.23
N ALA A 126 -1.22 -16.53 26.54
CA ALA A 126 -1.05 -17.53 27.58
C ALA A 126 -2.30 -18.41 27.73
N THR A 127 -3.48 -17.81 27.77
CA THR A 127 -4.78 -18.47 27.96
C THR A 127 -5.44 -18.87 26.65
N LYS A 128 -5.01 -18.31 25.52
CA LYS A 128 -5.57 -18.51 24.17
C LYS A 128 -7.04 -18.10 24.07
N LYS A 129 -7.47 -17.16 24.91
CA LYS A 129 -8.84 -16.65 24.96
C LYS A 129 -8.90 -15.25 24.39
N VAL A 130 -10.00 -14.96 23.70
CA VAL A 130 -10.37 -13.58 23.36
C VAL A 130 -10.67 -12.85 24.68
N THR A 131 -9.89 -11.83 24.98
CA THR A 131 -10.07 -10.99 26.17
C THR A 131 -10.94 -9.78 25.85
N GLU A 132 -10.75 -9.20 24.67
CA GLU A 132 -11.42 -7.98 24.25
C GLU A 132 -11.87 -8.05 22.78
N SER A 133 -12.89 -7.27 22.42
CA SER A 133 -13.36 -7.14 21.04
C SER A 133 -13.94 -5.77 20.77
N LEU A 134 -13.74 -5.26 19.56
CA LEU A 134 -14.25 -3.96 19.10
C LEU A 134 -14.76 -4.08 17.67
N ASP A 135 -16.05 -3.78 17.46
CA ASP A 135 -16.61 -3.66 16.11
C ASP A 135 -16.08 -2.37 15.46
N LEU A 136 -15.48 -2.51 14.27
CA LEU A 136 -14.95 -1.39 13.50
C LEU A 136 -15.90 -0.98 12.36
N THR A 137 -17.00 -1.68 12.17
CA THR A 137 -17.88 -1.51 10.99
C THR A 137 -19.19 -0.78 11.27
N ASP A 138 -19.44 -0.38 12.52
CA ASP A 138 -20.70 0.24 12.97
C ASP A 138 -21.94 -0.52 12.40
N GLY A 139 -21.84 -1.85 12.29
CA GLY A 139 -22.91 -2.73 11.82
C GLY A 139 -23.22 -2.74 10.31
N ASP A 140 -22.55 -1.94 9.47
CA ASP A 140 -23.16 -1.54 8.19
C ASP A 140 -22.73 -2.31 6.94
N GLY A 141 -22.10 -3.50 7.02
CA GLY A 141 -22.02 -4.45 5.89
C GLY A 141 -20.66 -5.14 5.62
N PRO A 142 -20.51 -5.86 4.48
CA PRO A 142 -19.76 -7.12 4.36
C PRO A 142 -18.26 -7.03 4.63
N ARG A 143 -17.71 -8.19 5.02
CA ARG A 143 -16.28 -8.49 5.26
C ARG A 143 -15.37 -7.75 4.29
N VAL A 144 -14.71 -6.69 4.76
CA VAL A 144 -13.62 -6.03 4.05
C VAL A 144 -12.30 -6.62 4.55
N PRO A 145 -11.38 -7.00 3.64
CA PRO A 145 -10.03 -7.38 4.04
C PRO A 145 -9.40 -6.28 4.89
N ALA A 146 -8.75 -6.70 5.96
CA ALA A 146 -8.12 -5.80 6.92
C ALA A 146 -6.71 -6.29 7.17
N ASP A 147 -5.77 -5.36 7.16
CA ASP A 147 -4.46 -5.58 7.76
C ASP A 147 -4.31 -4.65 8.95
N LEU A 148 -3.37 -4.95 9.83
CA LEU A 148 -3.06 -4.09 10.95
C LEU A 148 -1.55 -3.99 11.20
N LEU A 149 -1.20 -2.90 11.86
CA LEU A 149 0.10 -2.65 12.47
C LEU A 149 -0.14 -2.36 13.95
N ILE A 150 0.76 -2.82 14.82
CA ILE A 150 0.70 -2.54 16.26
C ILE A 150 1.99 -1.89 16.74
N SER A 151 1.89 -0.93 17.66
CA SER A 151 3.04 -0.33 18.34
C SER A 151 2.66 0.03 19.77
N GLY A 152 3.19 -0.71 20.74
CA GLY A 152 2.72 -0.63 22.13
C GLY A 152 1.21 -0.86 22.19
N ASP A 153 0.49 0.02 22.88
CA ASP A 153 -0.98 -0.03 23.04
C ASP A 153 -1.77 0.66 21.92
N ARG A 154 -1.24 0.62 20.70
CA ARG A 154 -1.85 1.27 19.54
C ARG A 154 -1.93 0.29 18.39
N ALA A 155 -3.11 0.14 17.81
CA ALA A 155 -3.30 -0.55 16.54
C ALA A 155 -3.77 0.41 15.47
N LEU A 156 -3.15 0.35 14.29
CA LEU A 156 -3.68 0.97 13.08
C LEU A 156 -4.28 -0.14 12.22
N VAL A 157 -5.60 -0.13 12.06
CA VAL A 157 -6.32 -1.09 11.22
C VAL A 157 -6.59 -0.47 9.87
N MET A 158 -6.14 -1.13 8.81
CA MET A 158 -6.30 -0.71 7.42
C MET A 158 -7.40 -1.52 6.75
N LEU A 159 -8.55 -0.89 6.56
CA LEU A 159 -9.72 -1.50 5.96
C LEU A 159 -9.74 -1.15 4.48
N ARG A 160 -9.42 -2.14 3.66
CA ARG A 160 -9.30 -1.96 2.21
C ARG A 160 -10.72 -1.90 1.62
N GLY A 161 -11.06 -0.75 1.05
CA GLY A 161 -12.28 -0.57 0.28
C GLY A 161 -12.42 -1.68 -0.77
N GLY A 162 -13.58 -2.35 -0.82
CA GLY A 162 -13.77 -3.50 -1.70
C GLY A 162 -13.49 -3.15 -3.16
N GLY A 163 -12.65 -3.94 -3.83
CA GLY A 163 -12.32 -3.78 -5.24
C GLY A 163 -13.54 -3.88 -6.17
N ALA A 164 -13.32 -3.84 -7.49
CA ALA A 164 -14.40 -3.80 -8.50
C ALA A 164 -15.52 -4.87 -8.34
N VAL A 165 -15.24 -5.99 -7.67
CA VAL A 165 -16.23 -7.02 -7.34
C VAL A 165 -17.30 -6.52 -6.34
N TYR A 166 -16.93 -5.65 -5.39
CA TYR A 166 -17.86 -5.06 -4.42
C TYR A 166 -18.66 -3.87 -4.98
N ARG A 167 -18.21 -3.24 -6.08
CA ARG A 167 -18.98 -2.19 -6.78
C ARG A 167 -20.33 -2.68 -7.31
N SER A 168 -20.50 -3.99 -7.47
CA SER A 168 -21.75 -4.61 -7.96
C SER A 168 -22.77 -4.91 -6.86
N PHE A 169 -22.41 -4.80 -5.58
CA PHE A 169 -23.25 -5.24 -4.44
C PHE A 169 -23.52 -4.15 -3.39
N GLY A 170 -23.02 -2.93 -3.58
CA GLY A 170 -23.24 -1.80 -2.69
C GLY A 170 -22.49 -0.55 -3.15
N PRO A 171 -22.69 0.61 -2.49
CA PRO A 171 -21.86 1.79 -2.74
C PRO A 171 -20.38 1.44 -2.53
N PRO A 172 -19.45 2.04 -3.30
CA PRO A 172 -18.03 1.85 -3.07
C PRO A 172 -17.71 2.12 -1.60
N ARG A 173 -17.00 1.19 -0.95
CA ARG A 173 -16.42 1.51 0.35
C ARG A 173 -15.07 2.14 0.10
N ASP A 174 -14.89 3.32 0.66
CA ASP A 174 -13.62 4.01 0.59
C ASP A 174 -12.61 3.33 1.52
N THR A 175 -11.33 3.50 1.17
CA THR A 175 -10.24 3.09 2.03
C THR A 175 -10.35 3.84 3.35
N ARG A 176 -10.27 3.12 4.48
CA ARG A 176 -10.30 3.74 5.81
C ARG A 176 -9.27 3.14 6.74
N TYR A 177 -8.66 3.98 7.58
CA TYR A 177 -7.70 3.58 8.60
C TYR A 177 -8.23 3.94 9.97
N VAL A 178 -8.32 2.97 10.86
CA VAL A 178 -8.86 3.15 12.20
C VAL A 178 -7.72 3.00 13.20
N LEU A 179 -7.43 4.08 13.92
CA LEU A 179 -6.49 4.06 15.03
C LEU A 179 -7.24 3.65 16.29
N VAL A 180 -6.75 2.60 16.97
CA VAL A 180 -7.37 1.99 18.12
C VAL A 180 -6.42 2.02 19.31
N ASP A 181 -6.93 2.40 20.48
CA ASP A 181 -6.29 2.22 21.78
C ASP A 181 -6.47 0.78 22.25
N LEU A 182 -5.40 0.16 22.74
CA LEU A 182 -5.39 -1.21 23.26
C LEU A 182 -4.97 -1.31 24.74
N ALA A 183 -4.80 -0.19 25.46
CA ALA A 183 -4.33 -0.22 26.85
C ALA A 183 -5.33 -0.83 27.85
N GLY A 184 -6.57 -1.08 27.41
CA GLY A 184 -7.65 -1.73 28.16
C GLY A 184 -8.73 -2.18 27.18
N GLU A 185 -10.00 -1.93 27.52
CA GLU A 185 -11.12 -2.11 26.57
C GLU A 185 -10.84 -1.29 25.29
N PRO A 186 -10.74 -1.94 24.10
CA PRO A 186 -10.29 -1.27 22.90
C PRO A 186 -11.25 -0.17 22.45
N LYS A 187 -10.69 0.97 22.04
CA LYS A 187 -11.48 2.16 21.67
C LYS A 187 -10.93 2.81 20.41
N VAL A 188 -11.83 3.23 19.52
CA VAL A 188 -11.45 4.04 18.36
C VAL A 188 -10.98 5.41 18.83
N LEU A 189 -9.77 5.79 18.44
CA LEU A 189 -9.20 7.11 18.68
C LEU A 189 -9.46 8.07 17.52
N SER A 190 -9.37 7.55 16.29
CA SER A 190 -9.61 8.31 15.08
C SER A 190 -9.81 7.40 13.88
N THR A 191 -10.59 7.87 12.91
CA THR A 191 -10.76 7.24 11.59
C THR A 191 -10.25 8.20 10.52
N VAL A 192 -9.35 7.72 9.67
CA VAL A 192 -8.79 8.44 8.52
C VAL A 192 -9.37 7.84 7.24
N GLU A 193 -9.99 8.67 6.42
CA GLU A 193 -10.58 8.32 5.12
C GLU A 193 -9.83 9.10 4.03
N PRO A 194 -8.69 8.57 3.52
CA PRO A 194 -8.01 9.18 2.38
C PRO A 194 -8.75 8.92 1.07
N GLN A 195 -8.66 9.86 0.14
CA GLN A 195 -9.07 9.64 -1.23
C GLN A 195 -8.19 8.58 -1.90
N GLY A 196 -8.84 7.64 -2.58
CA GLY A 196 -8.18 6.64 -3.41
C GLY A 196 -8.12 5.25 -2.79
N THR A 197 -7.27 4.42 -3.37
CA THR A 197 -7.11 3.01 -2.99
C THR A 197 -5.82 2.81 -2.20
N TYR A 198 -5.88 2.01 -1.15
CA TYR A 198 -4.71 1.51 -0.43
C TYR A 198 -3.77 0.76 -1.40
N VAL A 199 -2.48 1.08 -1.35
CA VAL A 199 -1.41 0.34 -2.04
C VAL A 199 -0.73 -0.58 -1.04
N ASP A 200 -0.03 0.01 -0.07
CA ASP A 200 0.68 -0.71 0.99
C ASP A 200 1.11 0.25 2.12
N ALA A 201 1.65 -0.29 3.22
CA ALA A 201 2.27 0.50 4.28
C ALA A 201 3.52 -0.18 4.87
N ARG A 202 4.38 0.60 5.52
CA ARG A 202 5.55 0.11 6.26
C ARG A 202 5.69 0.90 7.56
N MET A 203 6.04 0.22 8.65
CA MET A 203 6.22 0.84 9.96
C MET A 203 7.66 0.70 10.43
N ALA A 204 8.30 1.81 10.78
CA ALA A 204 9.62 1.81 11.43
C ALA A 204 9.49 2.42 12.82
N GLY A 205 9.80 1.65 13.87
CA GLY A 205 9.48 2.04 15.25
C GLY A 205 7.96 2.19 15.43
N SER A 206 7.50 3.38 15.79
CA SER A 206 6.06 3.73 15.86
C SER A 206 5.56 4.49 14.63
N THR A 207 6.43 4.80 13.67
CA THR A 207 6.09 5.63 12.50
C THR A 207 5.65 4.76 11.34
N VAL A 208 4.39 4.89 10.96
CA VAL A 208 3.79 4.26 9.77
C VAL A 208 3.89 5.21 8.59
N ARG A 209 4.45 4.72 7.49
CA ARG A 209 4.33 5.32 6.16
C ARG A 209 3.35 4.48 5.35
N LEU A 210 2.23 5.07 5.01
CA LEU A 210 1.16 4.42 4.27
C LEU A 210 0.99 5.06 2.90
N VAL A 211 0.76 4.26 1.86
CA VAL A 211 0.66 4.72 0.48
C VAL A 211 -0.76 4.49 -0.05
N THR A 212 -1.35 5.56 -0.59
CA THR A 212 -2.60 5.50 -1.36
C THR A 212 -2.36 5.94 -2.79
N ARG A 213 -3.23 5.49 -3.70
CA ARG A 213 -3.26 5.88 -5.10
C ARG A 213 -4.64 6.37 -5.49
N SER A 214 -4.74 7.55 -6.07
CA SER A 214 -5.98 8.10 -6.61
C SER A 214 -5.84 8.45 -8.10
N GLN A 215 -6.97 8.52 -8.79
CA GLN A 215 -7.06 9.10 -10.13
C GLN A 215 -7.67 10.51 -10.03
N PRO A 216 -7.39 11.39 -11.00
CA PRO A 216 -8.00 12.71 -11.03
C PRO A 216 -9.52 12.60 -11.16
N ASP A 217 -10.25 13.37 -10.35
CA ASP A 217 -11.71 13.46 -10.35
C ASP A 217 -12.17 14.39 -11.49
N ILE A 218 -12.09 13.88 -12.71
CA ILE A 218 -12.50 14.58 -13.93
C ILE A 218 -13.70 13.89 -14.53
N THR A 219 -14.83 14.61 -14.58
CA THR A 219 -16.03 14.13 -15.27
C THR A 219 -15.82 14.19 -16.78
N PHE A 220 -15.71 13.02 -17.42
CA PHE A 220 -15.60 12.93 -18.87
C PHE A 220 -16.98 13.02 -19.56
N PRO A 221 -17.09 13.75 -20.70
CA PRO A 221 -18.34 13.88 -21.44
C PRO A 221 -18.90 12.53 -21.89
N GLN A 222 -20.13 12.22 -21.49
CA GLN A 222 -20.84 11.04 -21.97
C GLN A 222 -21.36 11.27 -23.38
N VAL A 223 -21.19 10.29 -24.26
CA VAL A 223 -21.71 10.35 -25.63
C VAL A 223 -22.75 9.26 -25.85
N ARG A 224 -23.94 9.67 -26.28
CA ARG A 224 -25.09 8.80 -26.46
C ARG A 224 -25.07 8.02 -27.78
N SER A 225 -24.30 8.50 -28.76
CA SER A 225 -24.12 7.88 -30.06
C SER A 225 -22.71 7.29 -30.20
N VAL A 226 -22.57 6.32 -31.10
CA VAL A 226 -21.26 5.78 -31.48
C VAL A 226 -20.55 6.85 -32.31
N ILE A 227 -19.60 7.56 -31.69
CA ILE A 227 -18.68 8.47 -32.36
C ILE A 227 -17.29 7.83 -32.51
N PRO A 228 -16.48 8.26 -33.51
CA PRO A 228 -15.10 7.80 -33.67
C PRO A 228 -14.25 8.01 -32.41
N GLU A 229 -13.32 7.10 -32.16
CA GLU A 229 -12.46 7.12 -30.98
C GLU A 229 -11.64 8.42 -30.85
N ALA A 230 -11.09 8.90 -31.97
CA ALA A 230 -10.35 10.16 -32.02
C ALA A 230 -11.20 11.36 -31.58
N GLU A 231 -12.50 11.36 -31.87
CA GLU A 231 -13.41 12.42 -31.43
C GLU A 231 -13.68 12.32 -29.91
N ARG A 232 -13.82 11.10 -29.37
CA ARG A 232 -13.92 10.89 -27.90
C ARG A 232 -12.68 11.39 -27.18
N ILE A 233 -11.50 11.02 -27.69
CA ILE A 233 -10.21 11.46 -27.13
C ILE A 233 -10.14 12.99 -27.14
N LYS A 234 -10.47 13.66 -28.24
CA LYS A 234 -10.46 15.13 -28.32
C LYS A 234 -11.36 15.78 -27.26
N ARG A 235 -12.57 15.25 -27.06
CA ARG A 235 -13.51 15.73 -26.02
C ARG A 235 -12.97 15.49 -24.61
N ASN A 236 -12.38 14.32 -24.36
CA ASN A 236 -11.77 14.01 -23.07
C ASN A 236 -10.56 14.91 -22.78
N GLN A 237 -9.70 15.16 -23.77
CA GLN A 237 -8.60 16.10 -23.66
C GLN A 237 -9.06 17.52 -23.34
N GLU A 238 -10.19 17.97 -23.91
CA GLU A 238 -10.77 19.26 -23.57
C GLU A 238 -11.26 19.31 -22.11
N ALA A 239 -11.90 18.25 -21.62
CA ALA A 239 -12.28 18.13 -20.22
C ALA A 239 -11.05 18.19 -19.29
N VAL A 240 -9.98 17.46 -19.62
CA VAL A 240 -8.72 17.51 -18.87
C VAL A 240 -8.15 18.92 -18.83
N ARG A 241 -8.05 19.61 -19.98
CA ARG A 241 -7.49 20.98 -20.03
C ARG A 241 -8.28 22.01 -19.24
N LYS A 242 -9.56 21.76 -18.97
CA LYS A 242 -10.44 22.63 -18.18
C LYS A 242 -10.52 22.25 -16.70
N ALA A 243 -10.13 21.03 -16.33
CA ALA A 243 -10.26 20.54 -14.97
C ALA A 243 -9.43 21.39 -13.99
N PRO A 244 -9.96 21.72 -12.79
CA PRO A 244 -9.25 22.56 -11.82
C PRO A 244 -8.23 21.74 -11.03
N ALA A 245 -7.32 22.38 -10.28
CA ALA A 245 -6.26 21.68 -9.56
C ALA A 245 -6.80 20.67 -8.53
N GLU A 246 -7.92 21.00 -7.90
CA GLU A 246 -8.63 20.18 -6.92
C GLU A 246 -9.10 18.84 -7.49
N ALA A 247 -9.19 18.70 -8.82
CA ALA A 247 -9.46 17.40 -9.44
C ALA A 247 -8.30 16.41 -9.24
N TRP A 248 -7.06 16.88 -9.10
CA TRP A 248 -5.89 16.03 -8.86
C TRP A 248 -5.48 15.93 -7.39
N LEU A 249 -5.75 16.97 -6.59
CA LEU A 249 -5.22 17.05 -5.24
C LEU A 249 -5.93 16.06 -4.29
N PRO A 250 -5.19 15.15 -3.61
CA PRO A 250 -5.78 14.19 -2.69
C PRO A 250 -6.50 14.88 -1.53
N LYS A 251 -7.72 14.41 -1.26
CA LYS A 251 -8.52 14.80 -0.09
C LYS A 251 -8.40 13.76 1.02
N ILE A 252 -8.43 14.22 2.26
CA ILE A 252 -8.29 13.37 3.44
C ILE A 252 -9.28 13.86 4.47
N LYS A 253 -10.21 12.98 4.86
CA LYS A 253 -11.12 13.21 5.96
C LYS A 253 -10.63 12.48 7.21
N ILE A 254 -10.64 13.16 8.34
CA ILE A 254 -10.24 12.62 9.64
C ILE A 254 -11.38 12.86 10.62
N THR A 255 -11.90 11.80 11.20
CA THR A 255 -12.91 11.83 12.25
C THR A 255 -12.24 11.45 13.57
N ASP A 256 -12.33 12.32 14.59
CA ASP A 256 -11.78 12.04 15.92
C ASP A 256 -12.71 11.18 16.78
N ALA A 257 -12.26 10.80 17.98
CA ALA A 257 -13.04 10.00 18.92
C ALA A 257 -14.36 10.65 19.39
N SER A 258 -14.50 11.98 19.25
CA SER A 258 -15.75 12.69 19.57
C SER A 258 -16.77 12.64 18.42
N GLY A 259 -16.35 12.13 17.25
CA GLY A 259 -17.13 12.15 16.01
C GLY A 259 -16.97 13.45 15.21
N SER A 260 -16.08 14.36 15.63
CA SER A 260 -15.81 15.59 14.88
C SER A 260 -14.97 15.26 13.66
N ALA A 261 -15.43 15.66 12.48
CA ALA A 261 -14.77 15.41 11.21
C ALA A 261 -14.12 16.68 10.66
N THR A 262 -12.89 16.53 10.18
CA THR A 262 -12.16 17.56 9.42
C THR A 262 -11.78 17.00 8.06
N GLU A 263 -11.93 17.81 7.01
CA GLU A 263 -11.52 17.45 5.66
C GLU A 263 -10.42 18.41 5.21
N THR A 264 -9.35 17.84 4.65
CA THR A 264 -8.18 18.58 4.19
C THR A 264 -7.80 18.14 2.78
N THR A 265 -7.21 19.06 2.03
CA THR A 265 -6.68 18.79 0.69
C THR A 265 -5.17 18.97 0.73
N VAL A 266 -4.42 18.07 0.09
CA VAL A 266 -2.96 18.21 0.00
C VAL A 266 -2.62 19.49 -0.76
N ALA A 267 -1.81 20.35 -0.16
CA ALA A 267 -1.36 21.59 -0.78
C ALA A 267 -0.46 21.32 -1.99
N CYS A 268 -0.55 22.15 -3.04
CA CYS A 268 0.28 22.00 -4.25
C CYS A 268 1.79 21.93 -3.96
N ALA A 269 2.27 22.69 -2.97
CA ALA A 269 3.68 22.70 -2.56
C ALA A 269 4.15 21.36 -1.95
N ARG A 270 3.22 20.47 -1.60
CA ARG A 270 3.47 19.11 -1.11
C ARG A 270 3.33 18.06 -2.20
N VAL A 271 3.15 18.48 -3.46
CA VAL A 271 3.11 17.61 -4.62
C VAL A 271 4.45 17.68 -5.35
N SER A 272 5.04 16.52 -5.60
CA SER A 272 6.23 16.38 -6.44
C SER A 272 5.94 15.49 -7.64
N HIS A 273 6.88 15.37 -8.56
CA HIS A 273 6.79 14.44 -9.68
C HIS A 273 8.19 13.92 -10.07
N PRO A 274 8.29 12.71 -10.63
CA PRO A 274 9.48 12.28 -11.36
C PRO A 274 9.62 13.06 -12.68
N ALA A 275 10.78 12.98 -13.33
CA ALA A 275 10.99 13.65 -14.62
C ALA A 275 9.95 13.24 -15.68
N ASP A 276 9.59 11.95 -15.70
CA ASP A 276 8.61 11.37 -16.61
C ASP A 276 7.40 10.83 -15.83
N TYR A 277 6.20 11.30 -16.18
CA TYR A 277 4.94 10.92 -15.55
C TYR A 277 3.75 11.14 -16.49
N THR A 278 2.62 10.50 -16.18
CA THR A 278 1.43 10.51 -17.04
C THR A 278 0.42 11.61 -16.68
N GLY A 279 0.45 12.12 -15.45
CA GLY A 279 -0.58 13.04 -14.92
C GLY A 279 -1.95 12.39 -14.70
N THR A 280 -2.06 11.06 -14.83
CA THR A 280 -3.32 10.29 -14.74
C THR A 280 -3.51 9.61 -13.39
N SER A 281 -2.58 9.79 -12.46
CA SER A 281 -2.59 9.20 -11.12
C SER A 281 -1.85 10.08 -10.14
N MET A 282 -2.22 9.95 -8.87
CA MET A 282 -1.57 10.62 -7.75
C MET A 282 -1.30 9.56 -6.67
N LEU A 283 -0.04 9.40 -6.29
CA LEU A 283 0.36 8.67 -5.09
C LEU A 283 0.35 9.63 -3.91
N THR A 284 -0.16 9.19 -2.76
CA THR A 284 -0.06 9.94 -1.51
C THR A 284 0.61 9.08 -0.46
N VAL A 285 1.68 9.59 0.15
CA VAL A 285 2.32 8.98 1.31
C VAL A 285 1.84 9.72 2.56
N HIS A 286 1.19 8.98 3.43
CA HIS A 286 0.70 9.40 4.74
C HIS A 286 1.70 8.97 5.81
N THR A 287 2.02 9.87 6.74
CA THR A 287 2.90 9.58 7.88
C THR A 287 2.10 9.71 9.17
N ILE A 288 2.05 8.62 9.94
CA ILE A 288 1.35 8.56 11.24
C ILE A 288 2.31 7.99 12.27
N ASP A 289 2.51 8.69 13.38
CA ASP A 289 3.25 8.16 14.53
C ASP A 289 2.24 7.58 15.53
N LEU A 290 2.16 6.25 15.62
CA LEU A 290 1.17 5.56 16.44
C LEU A 290 1.29 5.94 17.92
N ALA A 291 2.50 6.21 18.40
CA ALA A 291 2.73 6.61 19.79
C ALA A 291 2.12 7.99 20.11
N LYS A 292 1.97 8.86 19.11
CA LYS A 292 1.35 10.19 19.24
C LYS A 292 -0.11 10.21 18.79
N GLY A 293 -0.53 9.21 18.01
CA GLY A 293 -1.81 9.17 17.33
C GLY A 293 -1.93 10.19 16.19
N VAL A 294 -3.15 10.42 15.73
CA VAL A 294 -3.43 11.44 14.71
C VAL A 294 -3.44 12.80 15.38
N THR A 295 -2.35 13.55 15.23
CA THR A 295 -2.19 14.89 15.81
C THR A 295 -2.93 15.95 15.00
N ALA A 296 -2.85 17.23 15.41
CA ALA A 296 -3.36 18.35 14.60
C ALA A 296 -2.74 18.43 13.19
N ALA A 297 -1.56 17.84 12.96
CA ALA A 297 -0.96 17.72 11.64
C ALA A 297 -1.63 16.64 10.75
N GLY A 298 -2.63 15.93 11.28
CA GLY A 298 -3.35 14.87 10.60
C GLY A 298 -2.41 13.71 10.25
N THR A 299 -2.26 13.46 8.95
CA THR A 299 -1.40 12.40 8.40
C THR A 299 -0.14 12.92 7.69
N ASP A 300 0.19 14.20 7.83
CA ASP A 300 1.34 14.86 7.17
C ASP A 300 1.58 14.40 5.71
N PRO A 301 0.58 14.50 4.82
CA PRO A 301 0.66 13.89 3.50
C PRO A 301 1.69 14.57 2.59
N ILE A 302 2.43 13.77 1.82
CA ILE A 302 3.11 14.20 0.60
C ILE A 302 2.48 13.48 -0.59
N ALA A 303 2.34 14.17 -1.71
CA ALA A 303 1.77 13.59 -2.91
C ALA A 303 2.76 13.60 -4.08
N LEU A 304 2.61 12.64 -4.98
CA LEU A 304 3.44 12.49 -6.16
C LEU A 304 2.54 12.30 -7.38
N ALA A 305 2.73 13.12 -8.42
CA ALA A 305 2.10 12.92 -9.72
C ALA A 305 2.78 11.74 -10.43
N ALA A 306 2.50 10.55 -9.95
CA ALA A 306 3.16 9.31 -10.32
C ALA A 306 2.20 8.14 -10.06
N ASP A 307 2.62 6.97 -10.52
CA ASP A 307 1.98 5.71 -10.27
C ASP A 307 2.83 4.84 -9.33
N GLY A 308 2.23 3.84 -8.69
CA GLY A 308 2.89 2.96 -7.74
C GLY A 308 2.02 1.77 -7.35
N ASP A 309 2.57 0.57 -7.51
CA ASP A 309 1.90 -0.70 -7.22
C ASP A 309 2.65 -1.53 -6.18
N ILE A 310 3.93 -1.21 -5.94
CA ILE A 310 4.82 -1.95 -5.05
C ILE A 310 5.48 -0.97 -4.11
N VAL A 311 5.45 -1.27 -2.81
CA VAL A 311 6.10 -0.48 -1.76
C VAL A 311 7.10 -1.35 -1.03
N TYR A 312 8.26 -0.80 -0.76
CA TYR A 312 9.29 -1.41 0.05
C TYR A 312 9.87 -0.37 1.00
N GLY A 313 10.16 -0.77 2.24
CA GLY A 313 10.58 0.15 3.29
C GLY A 313 11.83 -0.35 4.02
N THR A 314 12.67 0.60 4.38
CA THR A 314 13.79 0.43 5.32
C THR A 314 13.54 1.34 6.53
N GLY A 315 14.36 1.25 7.59
CA GLY A 315 14.22 2.13 8.76
C GLY A 315 14.28 3.63 8.42
N GLY A 316 14.96 4.01 7.32
CA GLY A 316 15.17 5.41 6.94
C GLY A 316 14.59 5.82 5.57
N SER A 317 14.04 4.89 4.78
CA SER A 317 13.63 5.20 3.40
C SER A 317 12.45 4.34 2.95
N LEU A 318 11.58 4.93 2.14
CA LEU A 318 10.47 4.26 1.47
C LEU A 318 10.70 4.30 -0.04
N TYR A 319 10.55 3.16 -0.69
CA TYR A 319 10.68 2.99 -2.12
C TYR A 319 9.30 2.60 -2.66
N VAL A 320 8.84 3.33 -3.68
CA VAL A 320 7.61 3.00 -4.40
C VAL A 320 7.97 2.78 -5.86
N ALA A 321 7.57 1.64 -6.39
CA ALA A 321 7.80 1.27 -7.78
C ALA A 321 6.46 1.03 -8.48
N SER A 322 6.40 1.37 -9.76
CA SER A 322 5.30 1.01 -10.64
C SER A 322 5.83 0.25 -11.84
N ASN A 323 4.98 -0.58 -12.42
CA ASN A 323 5.28 -1.20 -13.71
C ASN A 323 4.52 -0.45 -14.82
N PRO A 324 5.18 0.46 -15.56
CA PRO A 324 4.52 1.24 -16.61
C PRO A 324 3.99 0.37 -17.77
N HIS A 325 4.46 -0.88 -17.90
CA HIS A 325 4.12 -1.75 -19.03
C HIS A 325 2.73 -2.42 -18.91
N TRP A 326 2.08 -2.41 -17.75
CA TRP A 326 0.74 -3.01 -17.60
C TRP A 326 -0.39 -2.15 -18.17
N TRP A 327 -0.10 -0.90 -18.53
CA TRP A 327 -1.07 0.07 -19.07
C TRP A 327 -0.94 0.27 -20.58
N GLY A 328 -0.01 -0.45 -21.21
CA GLY A 328 0.38 -0.28 -22.62
C GLY A 328 0.41 -1.56 -23.43
N MET A 329 -0.54 -2.49 -23.23
CA MET A 329 -0.85 -3.45 -24.29
C MET A 329 -1.74 -2.71 -25.30
N PRO A 330 -1.23 -2.23 -26.46
CA PRO A 330 -2.12 -2.12 -27.60
C PRO A 330 -2.64 -3.54 -27.81
N ALA A 331 -3.96 -3.72 -27.81
CA ALA A 331 -4.56 -4.93 -28.34
C ALA A 331 -4.20 -5.04 -29.83
N ARG A 332 -2.97 -5.48 -30.13
CA ARG A 332 -2.63 -5.97 -31.45
C ARG A 332 -3.20 -7.38 -31.49
N PRO A 333 -4.23 -7.66 -32.30
CA PRO A 333 -4.64 -9.03 -32.52
C PRO A 333 -3.42 -9.80 -33.01
N LEU A 334 -3.15 -10.96 -32.39
CA LEU A 334 -2.13 -11.88 -32.89
C LEU A 334 -2.45 -12.20 -34.36
N PRO A 335 -1.46 -12.20 -35.27
CA PRO A 335 -1.69 -12.70 -36.61
C PRO A 335 -2.10 -14.16 -36.48
N VAL A 336 -3.31 -14.46 -36.97
CA VAL A 336 -3.79 -15.82 -37.15
C VAL A 336 -2.79 -16.52 -38.07
N ALA A 337 -2.13 -17.55 -37.54
CA ALA A 337 -1.33 -18.49 -38.32
C ALA A 337 -2.25 -19.42 -39.11
#